data_AF-A0A3L7XT58-F1
#
_entry.id   AF-A0A3L7XT58-F1
#
_cell.length_a   1.000
_cell.length_b   1.000
_cell.length_c   1.000
_cell.angle_alpha   90.00
_cell.angle_beta   90.00
_cell.angle_gamma   90.00
#
_symmetry.space_group_name_H-M   'P 1'
#
loop_
_entity.id
_entity.type
_entity.pdbx_description
1 polymer ?
#
loop_
_entity_poly.entity_id
_entity_poly.type
_entity_poly.pdbx_seq_one_letter_code
_entity_poly.pdbx_strand_id
1 'polypeptide(L)'
;MTPFQSLRDYEIFIYTLPLQFTSIQRSTLTVARRGRLYAELSGELTFAGGVRLTVYERLSWDTGTLTIEGYSYEAWRGSDKLYWYDSQPHPHVPILASTDPHHKHVPPDIKHNRIPAPGLTFSAPNLLFLIREVESLLPDEI
;
A
#
# COMPACT_ATOMS: atom_id res chain seq x y z
N MET A 1 16.22 10.07 4.61
CA MET A 1 15.09 11.02 4.55
C MET A 1 13.88 10.37 5.19
N THR A 2 13.06 11.12 5.92
CA THR A 2 11.75 10.65 6.41
C THR A 2 10.71 10.94 5.31
N PRO A 3 10.15 9.92 4.63
CA PRO A 3 9.41 10.16 3.39
C PRO A 3 8.15 11.01 3.53
N PHE A 4 7.58 11.12 4.73
CA PHE A 4 6.32 11.84 4.96
C PHE A 4 6.51 13.32 5.36
N GLN A 5 7.73 13.87 5.28
CA GLN A 5 7.96 15.28 5.62
C GLN A 5 7.31 16.25 4.64
N SER A 6 7.24 15.90 3.36
CA SER A 6 6.61 16.70 2.32
C SER A 6 6.17 15.81 1.15
N LEU A 7 5.30 16.33 0.27
CA LEU A 7 4.95 15.65 -0.97
C LEU A 7 6.19 15.30 -1.81
N ARG A 8 7.16 16.21 -1.86
CA ARG A 8 8.40 16.01 -2.63
C ARG A 8 9.24 14.86 -2.06
N ASP A 9 9.37 14.79 -0.74
CA ASP A 9 10.10 13.69 -0.10
C ASP A 9 9.40 12.35 -0.34
N TYR A 10 8.07 12.37 -0.38
CA TYR A 10 7.28 11.19 -0.70
C TYR A 10 7.44 10.77 -2.16
N GLU A 11 7.41 11.71 -3.11
CA GLU A 11 7.70 11.43 -4.53
C GLU A 11 9.07 10.80 -4.73
N ILE A 12 10.11 11.36 -4.10
CA ILE A 12 11.47 10.80 -4.15
C ILE A 12 11.46 9.38 -3.60
N PHE A 13 10.81 9.14 -2.47
CA PHE A 13 10.66 7.81 -1.89
C PHE A 13 9.98 6.84 -2.88
N ILE A 14 8.82 7.19 -3.43
CA ILE A 14 8.06 6.35 -4.38
C ILE A 14 8.90 6.02 -5.62
N TYR A 15 9.50 7.02 -6.25
CA TYR A 15 10.22 6.83 -7.51
C TYR A 15 11.58 6.14 -7.33
N THR A 16 12.08 6.04 -6.10
CA THR A 16 13.32 5.31 -5.79
C THR A 16 13.07 3.91 -5.21
N LEU A 17 11.82 3.47 -5.06
CA LEU A 17 11.51 2.09 -4.61
C LEU A 17 12.24 1.01 -5.42
N PRO A 18 12.28 1.04 -6.76
CA PRO A 18 13.01 0.02 -7.53
C PRO A 18 14.53 0.01 -7.30
N LEU A 19 15.11 1.12 -6.79
CA LEU A 19 16.52 1.17 -6.41
C LEU A 19 16.78 0.56 -5.03
N GLN A 20 15.75 0.48 -4.18
CA GLN A 20 15.83 -0.06 -2.82
C GLN A 20 15.44 -1.54 -2.74
N PHE A 21 14.57 -1.99 -3.65
CA PHE A 21 14.03 -3.34 -3.68
C PHE A 21 14.27 -3.97 -5.05
N THR A 22 15.23 -4.90 -5.11
CA THR A 22 15.60 -5.62 -6.34
C THR A 22 14.50 -6.57 -6.81
N SER A 23 13.55 -6.93 -5.93
CA SER A 23 12.37 -7.73 -6.25
C SER A 23 11.38 -7.02 -7.19
N ILE A 24 11.40 -5.68 -7.24
CA ILE A 24 10.55 -4.88 -8.13
C ILE A 24 11.12 -4.93 -9.54
N GLN A 25 10.42 -5.61 -10.45
CA GLN A 25 10.81 -5.71 -11.86
C GLN A 25 10.40 -4.47 -12.66
N ARG A 26 9.24 -3.88 -12.31
CA ARG A 26 8.76 -2.64 -12.92
C ARG A 26 7.79 -1.93 -11.98
N SER A 27 7.86 -0.60 -11.99
CA SER A 27 6.94 0.30 -11.30
C SER A 27 6.24 1.22 -12.31
N THR A 28 4.93 1.39 -12.14
CA THR A 28 4.14 2.43 -12.83
C THR A 28 3.57 3.46 -11.85
N LEU A 29 3.99 3.38 -10.58
CA LEU A 29 3.54 4.29 -9.54
C LEU A 29 3.77 5.74 -9.96
N THR A 30 2.72 6.54 -9.86
CA THR A 30 2.73 7.98 -10.14
C THR A 30 2.04 8.70 -9.01
N VAL A 31 2.69 9.75 -8.51
CA VAL A 31 2.08 10.73 -7.62
C VAL A 31 1.54 11.87 -8.48
N ALA A 32 0.23 12.08 -8.44
CA ALA A 32 -0.44 13.13 -9.19
C ALA A 32 -1.05 14.15 -8.23
N ARG A 33 -0.55 15.38 -8.25
CA ARG A 33 -1.16 16.48 -7.51
C ARG A 33 -2.52 16.82 -8.09
N ARG A 34 -3.56 16.80 -7.24
CA ARG A 34 -4.96 17.06 -7.62
C ARG A 34 -5.50 18.38 -7.07
N GLY A 35 -4.82 18.94 -6.07
CA GLY A 35 -5.18 20.24 -5.50
C GLY A 35 -4.02 20.89 -4.78
N ARG A 36 -4.30 22.03 -4.13
CA ARG A 36 -3.28 22.77 -3.38
C ARG A 36 -2.65 21.91 -2.27
N LEU A 37 -3.46 21.09 -1.61
CA LEU A 37 -3.14 20.34 -0.39
C LEU A 37 -3.51 18.85 -0.52
N TYR A 38 -3.60 18.36 -1.76
CA TYR A 38 -4.13 17.03 -2.08
C TYR A 38 -3.41 16.43 -3.30
N ALA A 39 -3.05 15.15 -3.19
CA ALA A 39 -2.46 14.35 -4.26
C ALA A 39 -2.94 12.90 -4.17
N GLU A 40 -2.77 12.16 -5.25
CA GLU A 40 -3.05 10.73 -5.31
C GLU A 40 -1.79 9.99 -5.72
N LEU A 41 -1.48 8.89 -5.03
CA LEU A 41 -0.57 7.87 -5.53
C LEU A 41 -1.41 6.79 -6.21
N SER A 42 -1.04 6.43 -7.44
CA SER A 42 -1.69 5.32 -8.14
C SER A 42 -0.72 4.57 -9.05
N GLY A 43 -0.97 3.29 -9.28
CA GLY A 43 -0.25 2.48 -10.24
C GLY A 43 0.00 1.07 -9.73
N GLU A 44 1.02 0.42 -10.26
CA GLU A 44 1.36 -0.95 -9.92
C GLU A 44 2.86 -1.14 -9.73
N LEU A 45 3.21 -2.03 -8.81
CA LEU A 45 4.51 -2.67 -8.74
C LEU A 45 4.36 -4.11 -9.26
N THR A 46 5.28 -4.53 -10.12
CA THR A 46 5.31 -5.88 -10.68
C THR A 46 6.57 -6.61 -10.23
N PHE A 47 6.41 -7.90 -9.96
CA PHE A 47 7.43 -8.78 -9.38
C PHE A 47 7.50 -10.08 -10.17
N ALA A 48 8.50 -10.91 -9.85
CA ALA A 48 8.65 -12.24 -10.44
C ALA A 48 7.41 -13.13 -10.19
N GLY A 49 7.26 -14.19 -11.00
CA GLY A 49 6.17 -15.17 -10.84
C GLY A 49 4.78 -14.61 -11.15
N GLY A 50 4.70 -13.50 -11.89
CA GLY A 50 3.43 -12.87 -12.27
C GLY A 50 2.69 -12.20 -11.11
N VAL A 51 3.41 -11.89 -10.02
CA VAL A 51 2.85 -11.19 -8.86
C VAL A 51 2.85 -9.68 -9.13
N ARG A 52 1.74 -9.00 -8.81
CA ARG A 52 1.65 -7.53 -8.85
C ARG A 52 0.98 -6.99 -7.58
N LEU A 53 1.41 -5.81 -7.18
CA LEU A 53 0.78 -4.98 -6.15
C LEU A 53 0.19 -3.75 -6.83
N THR A 54 -1.14 -3.68 -6.88
CA THR A 54 -1.87 -2.48 -7.31
C THR A 54 -2.01 -1.54 -6.11
N VAL A 55 -1.70 -0.26 -6.30
CA VAL A 55 -1.59 0.74 -5.24
C VAL A 55 -2.51 1.92 -5.55
N TYR A 56 -3.27 2.34 -4.55
CA TYR A 56 -3.96 3.62 -4.51
C TYR A 56 -3.83 4.25 -3.12
N GLU A 57 -3.45 5.52 -3.05
CA GLU A 57 -3.49 6.31 -1.81
C GLU A 57 -4.01 7.71 -2.10
N ARG A 58 -4.82 8.24 -1.17
CA ARG A 58 -5.17 9.65 -1.11
C ARG A 58 -4.28 10.34 -0.09
N LEU A 59 -3.61 11.39 -0.51
CA LEU A 59 -2.60 12.08 0.28
C LEU A 59 -3.02 13.52 0.52
N SER A 60 -2.89 13.99 1.76
CA SER A 60 -3.10 15.40 2.09
C SER A 60 -2.01 15.94 3.01
N TRP A 61 -1.90 17.26 3.03
CA TRP A 61 -0.99 18.02 3.88
C TRP A 61 -1.60 19.40 4.12
N ASP A 62 -1.57 19.94 5.34
CA ASP A 62 -2.14 21.27 5.64
C ASP A 62 -1.06 22.35 5.85
N THR A 63 -0.16 22.12 6.81
CA THR A 63 0.89 23.02 7.30
C THR A 63 2.15 22.23 7.70
N GLY A 64 2.27 20.96 7.30
CA GLY A 64 3.36 20.09 7.71
C GLY A 64 3.38 18.72 7.01
N THR A 65 3.59 17.67 7.82
CA THR A 65 3.79 16.27 7.44
C THR A 65 2.64 15.74 6.57
N LEU A 66 3.00 15.06 5.48
CA LEU A 66 2.08 14.36 4.60
C LEU A 66 1.36 13.24 5.36
N THR A 67 0.08 13.02 5.06
CA THR A 67 -0.71 11.91 5.62
C THR A 67 -1.46 11.18 4.52
N ILE A 68 -1.74 9.90 4.75
CA ILE A 68 -2.66 9.12 3.94
C ILE A 68 -4.07 9.29 4.53
N GLU A 69 -5.03 9.72 3.72
CA GLU A 69 -6.45 9.86 4.14
C GLU A 69 -7.28 8.61 3.82
N GLY A 70 -6.72 7.71 3.03
CA GLY A 70 -7.31 6.42 2.68
C GLY A 70 -6.51 5.75 1.58
N TYR A 71 -6.59 4.43 1.53
CA TYR A 71 -5.81 3.64 0.59
C TYR A 71 -6.58 2.40 0.14
N SER A 72 -6.10 1.82 -0.95
CA SER A 72 -6.36 0.44 -1.35
C SER A 72 -5.07 -0.17 -1.90
N TYR A 73 -4.68 -1.31 -1.35
CA TYR A 73 -3.51 -2.06 -1.80
C TYR A 73 -3.94 -3.48 -2.15
N GLU A 74 -3.75 -3.91 -3.39
CA GLU A 74 -4.22 -5.22 -3.85
C GLU A 74 -3.07 -6.07 -4.37
N ALA A 75 -2.88 -7.26 -3.80
CA ALA A 75 -1.92 -8.23 -4.30
C ALA A 75 -2.61 -9.23 -5.23
N TRP A 76 -2.00 -9.46 -6.39
CA TRP A 76 -2.51 -10.34 -7.43
C TRP A 76 -1.43 -11.29 -7.92
N ARG A 77 -1.83 -12.48 -8.38
CA ARG A 77 -1.00 -13.38 -9.21
C ARG A 77 -1.76 -13.69 -10.49
N GLY A 78 -1.28 -13.20 -11.63
CA GLY A 78 -2.04 -13.29 -12.89
C GLY A 78 -3.41 -12.62 -12.76
N SER A 79 -4.49 -13.38 -12.89
CA SER A 79 -5.88 -12.91 -12.71
C SER A 79 -6.41 -13.04 -11.27
N ASP A 80 -5.66 -13.69 -10.39
CA ASP A 80 -6.17 -14.10 -9.08
C ASP A 80 -5.79 -13.07 -8.03
N LYS A 81 -6.79 -12.47 -7.37
CA LYS A 81 -6.57 -11.57 -6.24
C LYS A 81 -6.23 -12.41 -5.01
N LEU A 82 -5.02 -12.22 -4.49
CA LEU A 82 -4.49 -12.98 -3.35
C LEU A 82 -5.00 -12.39 -2.03
N TYR A 83 -4.93 -11.07 -1.89
CA TYR A 83 -5.43 -10.31 -0.75
C TYR A 83 -5.58 -8.84 -1.14
N TRP A 84 -6.27 -8.06 -0.31
CA TRP A 84 -6.12 -6.60 -0.34
C TRP A 84 -6.15 -5.99 1.05
N TYR A 85 -5.73 -4.75 1.15
CA TYR A 85 -5.89 -3.91 2.33
C TYR A 85 -6.68 -2.67 1.95
N ASP A 86 -7.57 -2.24 2.83
CA ASP A 86 -8.19 -0.94 2.74
C ASP A 86 -8.43 -0.36 4.14
N SER A 87 -8.82 0.91 4.17
CA SER A 87 -9.04 1.66 5.40
C SER A 87 -10.52 1.99 5.62
N GLN A 88 -11.44 1.15 5.13
CA GLN A 88 -12.87 1.30 5.41
C GLN A 88 -13.16 0.96 6.89
N PRO A 89 -13.75 1.89 7.68
CA PRO A 89 -14.05 1.62 9.08
C PRO A 89 -15.07 0.48 9.26
N HIS A 90 -14.82 -0.37 10.26
CA HIS A 90 -15.70 -1.47 10.63
C HIS A 90 -15.94 -1.49 12.16
N PRO A 91 -16.56 -0.44 12.74
CA PRO A 91 -16.66 -0.26 14.19
C PRO A 91 -17.46 -1.36 14.91
N HIS A 92 -18.26 -2.13 14.19
CA HIS A 92 -19.09 -3.21 14.73
C HIS A 92 -18.44 -4.59 14.61
N VAL A 93 -17.19 -4.68 14.20
CA VAL A 93 -16.45 -5.95 14.04
C VAL A 93 -15.32 -6.01 15.08
N PRO A 94 -15.56 -6.64 16.26
CA PRO A 94 -14.61 -6.56 17.38
C PRO A 94 -13.20 -7.05 17.08
N ILE A 95 -13.05 -8.04 16.20
CA ILE A 95 -11.74 -8.58 15.85
C ILE A 95 -10.83 -7.55 15.17
N LEU A 96 -11.38 -6.51 14.54
CA LEU A 96 -10.63 -5.46 13.82
C LEU A 96 -10.29 -4.26 14.69
N ALA A 97 -10.82 -4.18 15.92
CA ALA A 97 -10.71 -3.00 16.77
C ALA A 97 -9.25 -2.60 17.09
N SER A 98 -8.33 -3.56 17.13
CA SER A 98 -6.91 -3.30 17.41
C SER A 98 -6.19 -2.51 16.32
N THR A 99 -6.73 -2.47 15.11
CA THR A 99 -6.09 -1.81 13.96
C THR A 99 -7.06 -0.91 13.20
N ASP A 100 -8.21 -0.56 13.77
CA ASP A 100 -9.21 0.27 13.10
C ASP A 100 -8.60 1.59 12.57
N PRO A 101 -8.84 1.96 11.29
CA PRO A 101 -9.70 1.30 10.30
C PRO A 101 -8.97 0.29 9.39
N HIS A 102 -7.68 0.05 9.62
CA HIS A 102 -6.82 -0.78 8.80
C HIS A 102 -7.14 -2.27 8.95
N HIS A 103 -7.40 -2.92 7.83
CA HIS A 103 -7.63 -4.36 7.81
C HIS A 103 -7.19 -4.97 6.48
N LYS A 104 -7.00 -6.29 6.51
CA LYS A 104 -6.66 -7.11 5.36
C LYS A 104 -7.80 -8.03 5.02
N HIS A 105 -8.10 -8.14 3.74
CA HIS A 105 -9.00 -9.12 3.17
C HIS A 105 -8.24 -10.32 2.65
N VAL A 106 -8.60 -11.52 3.10
CA VAL A 106 -7.88 -12.78 2.77
C VAL A 106 -8.84 -13.92 2.44
N PRO A 107 -8.47 -14.90 1.58
CA PRO A 107 -9.25 -16.11 1.37
C PRO A 107 -9.40 -16.96 2.65
N PRO A 108 -10.42 -17.85 2.74
CA PRO A 108 -11.54 -18.01 1.82
C PRO A 108 -12.55 -16.86 1.93
N ASP A 109 -13.45 -16.73 0.94
CA ASP A 109 -14.44 -15.65 0.85
C ASP A 109 -13.86 -14.26 1.16
N ILE A 110 -12.90 -13.87 0.32
CA ILE A 110 -12.06 -12.68 0.50
C ILE A 110 -12.87 -11.38 0.71
N LYS A 111 -14.13 -11.32 0.28
CA LYS A 111 -15.02 -10.15 0.51
C LYS A 111 -15.52 -10.03 1.94
N HIS A 112 -15.58 -11.15 2.67
CA HIS A 112 -16.13 -11.19 4.02
C HIS A 112 -15.10 -11.57 5.09
N ASN A 113 -13.98 -12.18 4.70
CA ASN A 113 -12.94 -12.59 5.61
C ASN A 113 -11.87 -11.50 5.79
N ARG A 114 -11.91 -10.85 6.94
CA ARG A 114 -11.07 -9.70 7.31
C ARG A 114 -10.24 -10.02 8.55
N ILE A 115 -8.98 -9.59 8.54
CA ILE A 115 -8.07 -9.69 9.69
C ILE A 115 -7.43 -8.33 10.00
N PRO A 116 -6.98 -8.10 11.24
CA PRO A 116 -6.23 -6.89 11.61
C PRO A 116 -4.99 -6.66 10.76
N ALA A 117 -4.63 -5.39 10.54
CA ALA A 117 -3.46 -4.98 9.76
C ALA A 117 -2.53 -4.05 10.58
N PRO A 118 -1.78 -4.56 11.57
CA PRO A 118 -0.99 -3.74 12.49
C PRO A 118 0.22 -3.04 11.85
N GLY A 119 0.58 -3.43 10.62
CA GLY A 119 1.69 -2.84 9.87
C GLY A 119 1.31 -1.62 9.02
N LEU A 120 0.03 -1.26 8.95
CA LEU A 120 -0.44 -0.13 8.14
C LEU A 120 -0.84 1.06 9.02
N THR A 121 -0.58 2.24 8.50
CA THR A 121 -0.84 3.51 9.18
C THR A 121 -1.19 4.61 8.18
N PHE A 122 -1.74 5.71 8.67
CA PHE A 122 -1.94 6.94 7.91
C PHE A 122 -0.74 7.90 7.97
N SER A 123 0.22 7.68 8.87
CA SER A 123 1.30 8.63 9.17
C SER A 123 2.70 8.16 8.76
N ALA A 124 2.81 7.00 8.09
CA ALA A 124 4.08 6.49 7.58
C ALA A 124 3.90 5.74 6.25
N PRO A 125 4.99 5.49 5.49
CA PRO A 125 4.92 4.78 4.23
C PRO A 125 4.54 3.32 4.40
N ASN A 126 3.35 2.95 3.91
CA ASN A 126 2.86 1.57 3.95
C ASN A 126 3.58 0.67 2.94
N LEU A 127 4.10 1.21 1.84
CA LEU A 127 4.71 0.42 0.77
C LEU A 127 5.92 -0.41 1.21
N LEU A 128 6.68 0.02 2.22
CA LEU A 128 7.79 -0.77 2.74
C LEU A 128 7.31 -2.11 3.34
N PHE A 129 6.20 -2.08 4.07
CA PHE A 129 5.58 -3.27 4.63
C PHE A 129 5.00 -4.15 3.52
N LEU A 130 4.27 -3.54 2.58
CA LEU A 130 3.58 -4.26 1.51
C LEU A 130 4.56 -4.93 0.53
N ILE A 131 5.68 -4.28 0.19
CA ILE A 131 6.70 -4.88 -0.69
C ILE A 131 7.29 -6.12 -0.03
N ARG A 132 7.66 -6.06 1.26
CA ARG A 132 8.19 -7.22 2.00
C ARG A 132 7.18 -8.36 2.10
N GLU A 133 5.91 -8.03 2.27
CA GLU A 133 4.86 -9.05 2.26
C GLU A 133 4.72 -9.70 0.88
N VAL A 134 4.81 -8.93 -0.20
CA VAL A 134 4.81 -9.48 -1.57
C VAL A 134 6.05 -10.33 -1.83
N GLU A 135 7.22 -9.95 -1.32
CA GLU A 135 8.46 -10.73 -1.44
C GLU A 135 8.30 -12.15 -0.87
N SER A 136 7.54 -12.31 0.22
CA SER A 136 7.25 -13.63 0.79
C SER A 136 6.39 -14.55 -0.10
N LEU A 137 5.83 -14.02 -1.19
CA LEU A 137 5.03 -14.76 -2.18
C LEU A 137 5.85 -15.18 -3.40
N LEU A 138 7.06 -14.64 -3.56
CA LEU A 138 7.90 -14.90 -4.71
C LEU A 138 8.47 -16.32 -4.62
N PRO A 139 8.66 -17.00 -5.77
CA PRO A 139 9.38 -18.27 -5.77
C PRO A 139 10.82 -18.06 -5.27
N ASP A 140 11.37 -19.05 -4.57
CA ASP A 140 12.79 -19.06 -4.23
C ASP A 140 13.61 -18.96 -5.54
N GLU A 141 14.61 -18.07 -5.57
CA GLU A 141 15.57 -18.01 -6.67
C GLU A 141 16.36 -19.32 -6.70
N ILE A 142 16.22 -20.08 -7.80
CA ILE A 142 16.99 -21.32 -8.07
C ILE A 142 18.38 -20.95 -8.57
#